data_AF-A0A529NV04-F1
#
_entry.id   AF-A0A529NV04-F1
#
_cell.length_a   1.000
_cell.length_b   1.000
_cell.length_c   1.000
_cell.angle_alpha   90.00
_cell.angle_beta   90.00
_cell.angle_gamma   90.00
#
_symmetry.space_group_name_H-M   'P 1'
#
loop_
_entity.id
_entity.type
_entity.pdbx_description
1 polymer ?
#
loop_
_entity_poly.entity_id
_entity_poly.type
_entity_poly.pdbx_seq_one_letter_code
_entity_poly.pdbx_strand_id
1 'polypeptide(L)'
;MTDHRSPDTGFRTSLLEENDGPAVNPTDNRTMGEIIAARFSRRGFLKGSLAVSAIAATVSPLALVAADDARAAEASAFKFDELEAGIDDKHHVAPGYDADVLLRWGDPLFADSPEFDPVKQSAEAQAKQFGYNNDYIGYIPIDGSAEHGLLVVNHEYTNPHLMFPGIVKIVDKDGKKAAETA
;
A
#
# COMPACT_ATOMS: atom_id res chain seq x y z
N MET A 1 35.89 -31.74 22.09
CA MET A 1 35.09 -31.78 20.86
C MET A 1 33.66 -32.13 21.26
N THR A 2 32.90 -31.14 21.69
CA THR A 2 31.46 -31.27 21.98
C THR A 2 30.82 -29.98 21.48
N ASP A 3 30.24 -30.08 20.29
CA ASP A 3 29.54 -29.00 19.62
C ASP A 3 28.17 -28.85 20.29
N HIS A 4 28.04 -27.86 21.16
CA HIS A 4 26.75 -27.48 21.74
C HIS A 4 26.06 -26.49 20.80
N ARG A 5 25.40 -27.01 19.76
CA ARG A 5 24.34 -26.25 19.09
C ARG A 5 23.20 -26.06 20.08
N SER A 6 23.07 -24.85 20.60
CA SER A 6 21.84 -24.44 21.27
C SER A 6 20.70 -24.47 20.24
N PRO A 7 19.53 -25.03 20.55
CA PRO A 7 18.40 -24.98 19.64
C PRO A 7 17.98 -23.52 19.47
N ASP A 8 18.05 -23.05 18.23
CA ASP A 8 17.61 -21.72 17.86
C ASP A 8 16.09 -21.65 17.99
N THR A 9 15.61 -21.22 19.14
CA THR A 9 14.19 -20.99 19.39
C THR A 9 13.82 -19.60 18.89
N GLY A 10 13.98 -19.37 17.59
CA GLY A 10 13.38 -18.24 16.89
C GLY A 10 11.85 -18.31 16.97
N PHE A 11 11.19 -17.16 17.04
CA PHE A 11 9.72 -17.14 16.90
C PHE A 11 9.36 -17.57 15.47
N ARG A 12 8.22 -18.23 15.26
CA ARG A 12 7.80 -18.66 13.91
C ARG A 12 7.81 -17.53 12.86
N THR A 13 7.64 -16.28 13.30
CA THR A 13 7.72 -15.09 12.45
C THR A 13 9.13 -14.74 11.99
N SER A 14 10.20 -15.11 12.72
CA SER A 14 11.59 -14.90 12.25
C SER A 14 12.01 -15.94 11.22
N LEU A 15 11.35 -17.09 11.15
CA LEU A 15 11.60 -18.12 10.13
C LEU A 15 11.14 -17.72 8.72
N LEU A 16 10.28 -16.69 8.60
CA LEU A 16 9.84 -16.18 7.30
C LEU A 16 10.99 -15.45 6.59
N GLU A 17 11.81 -14.70 7.33
CA GLU A 17 12.97 -13.99 6.77
C GLU A 17 14.07 -14.97 6.29
N GLU A 18 14.19 -16.15 6.91
CA GLU A 18 15.12 -17.20 6.46
C GLU A 18 14.74 -17.79 5.09
N ASN A 19 13.46 -17.71 4.72
CA ASN A 19 12.95 -18.23 3.45
C ASN A 19 13.11 -17.24 2.28
N ASP A 20 13.39 -15.96 2.57
CA ASP A 20 13.60 -14.89 1.58
C ASP A 20 15.04 -14.85 1.04
N GLY A 21 15.90 -15.78 1.49
CA GLY A 21 17.29 -15.91 1.04
C GLY A 21 18.28 -15.10 1.88
N PRO A 22 19.56 -15.08 1.48
CA PRO A 22 20.61 -14.41 2.26
C PRO A 22 20.38 -12.90 2.31
N ALA A 23 20.46 -12.33 3.52
CA ALA A 23 20.32 -10.89 3.73
C ALA A 23 21.34 -10.11 2.89
N VAL A 24 20.85 -9.16 2.10
CA VAL A 24 21.68 -8.28 1.24
C VAL A 24 21.96 -6.92 1.87
N ASN A 25 21.32 -6.61 3.00
CA ASN A 25 21.52 -5.36 3.72
C ASN A 25 22.81 -5.45 4.58
N PRO A 26 23.83 -4.62 4.32
CA PRO A 26 25.12 -4.68 5.03
C PRO A 26 25.12 -3.91 6.36
N THR A 27 24.00 -3.31 6.76
CA THR A 27 23.91 -2.52 8.00
C THR A 27 23.66 -3.43 9.21
N ASP A 28 24.19 -3.03 10.37
CA ASP A 28 23.95 -3.72 11.66
C ASP A 28 22.57 -3.37 12.27
N ASN A 29 21.65 -2.85 11.46
CA ASN A 29 20.30 -2.53 11.92
C ASN A 29 19.49 -3.80 12.15
N ARG A 30 18.56 -3.72 13.10
CA ARG A 30 17.66 -4.83 13.42
C ARG A 30 16.78 -5.16 12.21
N THR A 31 16.51 -6.44 11.98
CA THR A 31 15.55 -6.87 10.96
C THR A 31 14.12 -6.53 11.38
N MET A 32 13.20 -6.54 10.41
CA MET A 32 11.79 -6.31 10.71
C MET A 32 11.25 -7.43 11.64
N GLY A 33 11.64 -8.67 11.38
CA GLY A 33 11.37 -9.83 12.24
C GLY A 33 11.85 -9.63 13.67
N GLU A 34 13.06 -9.10 13.86
CA GLU A 34 13.60 -8.78 15.19
C GLU A 34 12.84 -7.65 15.88
N ILE A 35 12.41 -6.62 15.15
CA ILE A 35 11.59 -5.52 15.68
C ILE A 35 10.24 -6.06 16.18
N ILE A 36 9.57 -6.88 15.36
CA ILE A 36 8.29 -7.53 15.68
C ILE A 36 8.46 -8.49 16.88
N ALA A 37 9.49 -9.35 16.87
CA ALA A 37 9.74 -10.32 17.94
C ALA A 37 9.97 -9.64 19.30
N ALA A 38 10.66 -8.49 19.33
CA ALA A 38 10.82 -7.73 20.57
C ALA A 38 9.49 -7.19 21.10
N ARG A 39 8.58 -6.77 20.21
CA ARG A 39 7.25 -6.25 20.59
C ARG A 39 6.32 -7.33 21.11
N PHE A 40 6.46 -8.58 20.64
CA PHE A 40 5.62 -9.73 20.98
C PHE A 40 6.31 -10.80 21.86
N SER A 41 7.40 -10.44 22.54
CA SER A 41 8.13 -11.40 23.39
C SER A 41 7.28 -11.98 24.52
N ARG A 42 7.58 -13.24 24.94
CA ARG A 42 6.94 -13.90 26.11
C ARG A 42 6.99 -13.05 27.37
N ARG A 43 8.05 -12.25 27.55
CA ARG A 43 8.19 -11.29 28.66
C ARG A 43 7.20 -10.12 28.53
N GLY A 44 6.96 -9.62 27.31
CA GLY A 44 5.93 -8.62 27.06
C GLY A 44 4.53 -9.14 27.39
N PHE A 45 4.22 -10.37 26.96
CA PHE A 45 2.96 -11.04 27.29
C PHE A 45 2.79 -11.26 28.81
N LEU A 46 3.83 -11.75 29.51
CA LEU A 46 3.80 -11.93 30.97
C LEU A 46 3.64 -10.61 31.73
N LYS A 47 4.31 -9.53 31.30
CA LYS A 47 4.14 -8.20 31.91
C LYS A 47 2.73 -7.66 31.69
N GLY A 48 2.18 -7.80 30.48
CA GLY A 48 0.82 -7.37 30.16
C GLY A 48 -0.23 -8.14 30.98
N SER A 49 -0.12 -9.47 31.05
CA SER A 49 -1.04 -10.31 31.82
C SER A 49 -0.96 -10.04 33.33
N LEU A 50 0.24 -9.80 33.88
CA LEU A 50 0.40 -9.43 35.29
C LEU A 50 -0.24 -8.08 35.60
N ALA A 51 -0.09 -7.09 34.71
CA ALA A 51 -0.71 -5.77 34.86
C ALA A 51 -2.24 -5.85 34.84
N VAL A 52 -2.82 -6.61 33.89
CA VAL A 52 -4.27 -6.85 33.83
C VAL A 52 -4.76 -7.55 35.11
N SER A 53 -4.02 -8.55 35.59
CA SER A 53 -4.38 -9.30 36.80
C SER A 53 -4.35 -8.41 38.05
N ALA A 54 -3.36 -7.52 38.17
CA ALA A 54 -3.25 -6.57 39.28
C ALA A 54 -4.39 -5.54 39.26
N ILE A 55 -4.76 -5.03 38.08
CA ILE A 55 -5.91 -4.14 37.91
C ILE A 55 -7.21 -4.87 38.28
N ALA A 56 -7.41 -6.09 37.78
CA ALA A 56 -8.60 -6.89 38.10
C ALA A 56 -8.71 -7.27 39.58
N ALA A 57 -7.58 -7.43 40.27
CA ALA A 57 -7.56 -7.72 41.70
C ALA A 57 -7.83 -6.49 42.59
N THR A 58 -7.61 -5.27 42.06
CA THR A 58 -7.75 -4.02 42.82
C THR A 58 -9.00 -3.22 42.46
N VAL A 59 -9.57 -3.46 41.28
CA VAL A 59 -10.78 -2.82 40.79
C VAL A 59 -11.97 -3.78 40.97
N SER A 60 -13.05 -3.31 41.61
CA SER A 60 -14.25 -4.10 41.85
C SER A 60 -14.80 -4.69 40.54
N PRO A 61 -15.29 -5.95 40.52
CA PRO A 61 -15.95 -6.54 39.34
C PRO A 61 -17.10 -5.67 38.81
N LEU A 62 -17.81 -4.95 39.69
CA LEU A 62 -18.84 -3.98 39.28
C LEU A 62 -18.26 -2.77 38.54
N ALA A 63 -17.05 -2.32 38.89
CA ALA A 63 -16.38 -1.21 38.21
C ALA A 63 -15.76 -1.61 36.87
N LEU A 64 -15.45 -2.90 36.67
CA LEU A 64 -15.05 -3.46 35.38
C LEU A 64 -16.25 -3.69 34.44
N VAL A 65 -17.41 -4.04 34.99
CA VAL A 65 -18.67 -4.20 34.22
C VAL A 65 -19.36 -2.87 33.95
N ALA A 66 -19.20 -1.88 34.83
CA ALA A 66 -19.65 -0.50 34.64
C ALA A 66 -18.60 0.38 33.95
N ALA A 67 -17.42 -0.16 33.66
CA ALA A 67 -16.51 0.48 32.73
C ALA A 67 -17.22 0.47 31.38
N ASP A 68 -17.52 1.68 30.89
CA ASP A 68 -17.95 1.85 29.51
C ASP A 68 -16.96 1.12 28.60
N ASP A 69 -17.43 0.58 27.47
CA ASP A 69 -16.52 0.07 26.44
C ASP A 69 -15.39 1.07 26.30
N ALA A 70 -14.14 0.59 26.33
CA ALA A 70 -13.00 1.46 26.10
C ALA A 70 -13.17 2.05 24.71
N ARG A 71 -13.82 3.22 24.66
CA ARG A 71 -13.80 4.14 23.55
C ARG A 71 -12.36 4.64 23.59
N ALA A 72 -11.46 3.87 22.99
CA ALA A 72 -10.34 4.44 22.28
C ALA A 72 -10.94 5.25 21.13
N ALA A 73 -11.68 6.30 21.47
CA ALA A 73 -11.79 7.48 20.65
C ALA A 73 -10.42 8.15 20.82
N GLU A 74 -9.41 7.60 20.15
CA GLU A 74 -8.57 8.53 19.43
C GLU A 74 -9.56 9.24 18.52
N ALA A 75 -9.91 10.47 18.89
CA ALA A 75 -10.64 11.34 17.99
C ALA A 75 -9.88 11.26 16.68
N SER A 76 -10.52 10.69 15.65
CA SER A 76 -9.88 10.51 14.36
C SER A 76 -9.24 11.84 13.99
N ALA A 77 -7.96 11.81 13.59
CA ALA A 77 -7.30 13.01 13.08
C ALA A 77 -8.04 13.58 11.85
N PHE A 78 -8.91 12.77 11.25
CA PHE A 78 -9.72 13.08 10.10
C PHE A 78 -11.12 13.57 10.49
N LYS A 79 -11.59 14.58 9.76
CA LYS A 79 -12.90 15.23 9.97
C LYS A 79 -13.96 14.81 8.95
N PHE A 80 -13.75 13.68 8.29
CA PHE A 80 -14.68 13.16 7.27
C PHE A 80 -15.27 11.82 7.73
N ASP A 81 -16.49 11.54 7.28
CA ASP A 81 -17.13 10.26 7.51
C ASP A 81 -16.45 9.17 6.66
N GLU A 82 -16.15 8.04 7.28
CA GLU A 82 -15.52 6.89 6.60
C GLU A 82 -16.43 6.34 5.49
N LEU A 83 -15.81 5.98 4.37
CA LEU A 83 -16.49 5.41 3.22
C LEU A 83 -16.76 3.91 3.42
N GLU A 84 -17.90 3.43 2.91
CA GLU A 84 -18.17 2.00 2.85
C GLU A 84 -17.26 1.33 1.81
N ALA A 85 -16.64 0.21 2.19
CA ALA A 85 -15.82 -0.57 1.27
C ALA A 85 -16.71 -1.22 0.19
N GLY A 86 -16.36 -1.03 -1.08
CA GLY A 86 -17.11 -1.55 -2.22
C GLY A 86 -16.22 -1.84 -3.42
N ILE A 87 -16.78 -2.54 -4.41
CA ILE A 87 -16.14 -2.83 -5.69
C ILE A 87 -17.11 -2.40 -6.79
N ASP A 88 -16.83 -1.25 -7.40
CA ASP A 88 -17.54 -0.74 -8.58
C ASP A 88 -16.59 0.06 -9.48
N ASP A 89 -17.13 0.74 -10.49
CA ASP A 89 -16.39 1.53 -11.48
C ASP A 89 -16.23 3.01 -11.09
N LYS A 90 -16.58 3.40 -9.86
CA LYS A 90 -16.59 4.79 -9.42
C LYS A 90 -15.45 5.09 -8.45
N HIS A 91 -14.98 6.33 -8.51
CA HIS A 91 -14.08 6.89 -7.51
C HIS A 91 -14.92 7.55 -6.41
N HIS A 92 -15.07 6.89 -5.27
CA HIS A 92 -15.85 7.41 -4.14
C HIS A 92 -14.99 8.32 -3.25
N VAL A 93 -15.53 9.48 -2.89
CA VAL A 93 -14.92 10.43 -1.94
C VAL A 93 -15.93 10.75 -0.83
N ALA A 94 -15.42 11.16 0.34
CA ALA A 94 -16.27 11.49 1.48
C ALA A 94 -17.17 12.71 1.18
N PRO A 95 -18.34 12.84 1.84
CA PRO A 95 -19.22 13.99 1.66
C PRO A 95 -18.49 15.33 1.90
N GLY A 96 -18.68 16.28 0.98
CA GLY A 96 -18.02 17.59 1.02
C GLY A 96 -16.64 17.66 0.35
N TYR A 97 -16.17 16.55 -0.23
CA TYR A 97 -14.95 16.49 -1.04
C TYR A 97 -15.27 16.24 -2.51
N ASP A 98 -14.34 16.61 -3.38
CA ASP A 98 -14.32 16.32 -4.81
C ASP A 98 -12.99 15.67 -5.23
N ALA A 99 -13.00 15.07 -6.42
CA ALA A 99 -11.82 14.51 -7.05
C ALA A 99 -11.89 14.82 -8.55
N ASP A 100 -10.87 15.50 -9.04
CA ASP A 100 -10.73 15.83 -10.45
C ASP A 100 -9.53 15.13 -11.06
N VAL A 101 -9.66 14.77 -12.33
CA VAL A 101 -8.58 14.15 -13.09
C VAL A 101 -7.63 15.25 -13.59
N LEU A 102 -6.44 15.30 -13.02
CA LEU A 102 -5.41 16.28 -13.38
C LEU A 102 -4.68 15.92 -14.68
N LEU A 103 -4.19 14.68 -14.79
CA LEU A 103 -3.49 14.14 -15.96
C LEU A 103 -3.88 12.68 -16.19
N ARG A 104 -3.99 12.27 -17.45
CA ARG A 104 -4.31 10.92 -17.92
C ARG A 104 -3.23 10.42 -18.86
N TRP A 105 -3.10 9.10 -18.96
CA TRP A 105 -2.32 8.50 -20.03
C TRP A 105 -2.73 9.07 -21.39
N GLY A 106 -1.75 9.57 -22.14
CA GLY A 106 -1.98 10.19 -23.44
C GLY A 106 -2.14 11.71 -23.42
N ASP A 107 -2.33 12.34 -22.26
CA ASP A 107 -2.47 13.79 -22.19
C ASP A 107 -1.20 14.49 -22.73
N PRO A 108 -1.34 15.58 -23.50
CA PRO A 108 -0.22 16.23 -24.17
C PRO A 108 0.68 16.96 -23.17
N LEU A 109 2.00 16.76 -23.26
CA LEU A 109 2.99 17.45 -22.40
C LEU A 109 3.60 18.69 -23.04
N PHE A 110 3.53 18.79 -24.37
CA PHE A 110 4.08 19.87 -25.18
C PHE A 110 3.01 20.44 -26.12
N ALA A 111 3.19 21.69 -26.56
CA ALA A 111 2.27 22.37 -27.47
C ALA A 111 2.11 21.66 -28.83
N ASP A 112 3.10 20.88 -29.24
CA ASP A 112 3.12 20.10 -30.49
C ASP A 112 2.95 18.59 -30.25
N SER A 113 2.46 18.18 -29.08
CA SER A 113 2.15 16.78 -28.81
C SER A 113 1.01 16.32 -29.73
N PRO A 114 1.11 15.12 -30.33
CA PRO A 114 0.02 14.59 -31.13
C PRO A 114 -1.21 14.29 -30.26
N GLU A 115 -2.38 14.30 -30.89
CA GLU A 115 -3.62 13.84 -30.25
C GLU A 115 -3.49 12.37 -29.85
N PHE A 116 -4.00 12.03 -28.67
CA PHE A 116 -3.96 10.67 -28.16
C PHE A 116 -4.97 9.78 -28.88
N ASP A 117 -4.47 8.74 -29.55
CA ASP A 117 -5.28 7.68 -30.15
C ASP A 117 -4.83 6.32 -29.57
N PRO A 118 -5.59 5.73 -28.62
CA PRO A 118 -5.22 4.46 -27.99
C PRO A 118 -5.26 3.27 -28.97
N VAL A 119 -5.90 3.39 -30.14
CA VAL A 119 -5.93 2.31 -31.14
C VAL A 119 -4.83 2.45 -32.21
N LYS A 120 -4.13 3.59 -32.26
CA LYS A 120 -3.04 3.86 -33.21
C LYS A 120 -1.83 4.51 -32.55
N GLN A 121 -1.55 4.13 -31.32
CA GLN A 121 -0.44 4.71 -30.57
C GLN A 121 0.91 4.34 -31.20
N SER A 122 1.84 5.31 -31.25
CA SER A 122 3.22 5.12 -31.70
C SER A 122 4.21 5.50 -30.60
N ALA A 123 5.45 5.01 -30.69
CA ALA A 123 6.49 5.35 -29.71
C ALA A 123 6.83 6.85 -29.74
N GLU A 124 6.85 7.44 -30.93
CA GLU A 124 7.14 8.87 -31.16
C GLU A 124 6.05 9.76 -30.56
N ALA A 125 4.78 9.34 -30.67
CA ALA A 125 3.66 10.05 -30.07
C ALA A 125 3.66 9.92 -28.53
N GLN A 126 3.84 8.70 -28.02
CA GLN A 126 3.89 8.44 -26.58
C GLN A 126 5.03 9.20 -25.87
N ALA A 127 6.17 9.41 -26.54
CA ALA A 127 7.30 10.15 -25.98
C ALA A 127 6.98 11.64 -25.69
N LYS A 128 5.89 12.17 -26.24
CA LYS A 128 5.40 13.55 -26.02
C LYS A 128 4.13 13.60 -25.16
N GLN A 129 3.68 12.48 -24.63
CA GLN A 129 2.43 12.35 -23.90
C GLN A 129 2.68 11.81 -22.49
N PHE A 130 1.79 12.11 -21.56
CA PHE A 130 1.84 11.57 -20.21
C PHE A 130 1.77 10.04 -20.26
N GLY A 131 2.63 9.37 -19.49
CA GLY A 131 2.81 7.93 -19.57
C GLY A 131 1.67 7.13 -18.95
N TYR A 132 1.67 5.84 -19.25
CA TYR A 132 0.73 4.85 -18.72
C TYR A 132 1.16 4.36 -17.33
N ASN A 133 0.22 3.87 -16.52
CA ASN A 133 0.45 3.39 -15.15
C ASN A 133 1.36 4.30 -14.34
N ASN A 134 0.93 5.56 -14.17
CA ASN A 134 1.53 6.41 -13.17
C ASN A 134 1.27 5.84 -11.77
N ASP A 135 2.26 5.97 -10.89
CA ASP A 135 2.17 5.51 -9.51
C ASP A 135 2.62 6.64 -8.57
N TYR A 136 3.89 6.64 -8.17
CA TYR A 136 4.48 7.70 -7.36
C TYR A 136 4.43 9.08 -8.04
N ILE A 137 4.00 10.06 -7.24
CA ILE A 137 4.02 11.47 -7.56
C ILE A 137 4.72 12.27 -6.45
N GLY A 138 5.60 13.17 -6.83
CA GLY A 138 6.22 14.16 -5.95
C GLY A 138 5.95 15.57 -6.44
N TYR A 139 5.63 16.48 -5.52
CA TYR A 139 5.51 17.92 -5.82
C TYR A 139 6.74 18.66 -5.33
N ILE A 140 7.41 19.38 -6.22
CA ILE A 140 8.56 20.23 -5.91
C ILE A 140 8.11 21.69 -6.06
N PRO A 141 7.97 22.45 -4.96
CA PRO A 141 7.51 23.82 -5.03
C PRO A 141 8.54 24.71 -5.72
N ILE A 142 8.08 25.62 -6.59
CA ILE A 142 8.88 26.72 -7.12
C ILE A 142 8.69 27.90 -6.16
N ASP A 143 9.80 28.48 -5.68
CA ASP A 143 9.80 29.59 -4.71
C ASP A 143 9.01 29.32 -3.42
N GLY A 144 8.92 28.05 -3.01
CA GLY A 144 8.16 27.63 -1.82
C GLY A 144 6.64 27.70 -1.98
N SER A 145 6.13 27.91 -3.21
CA SER A 145 4.70 28.00 -3.48
C SER A 145 4.00 26.64 -3.39
N ALA A 146 2.83 26.63 -2.77
CA ALA A 146 1.91 25.48 -2.76
C ALA A 146 1.06 25.38 -4.03
N GLU A 147 1.03 26.42 -4.86
CA GLU A 147 0.19 26.51 -6.07
C GLU A 147 1.00 26.54 -7.36
N HIS A 148 2.33 26.62 -7.26
CA HIS A 148 3.23 26.67 -8.40
C HIS A 148 4.46 25.81 -8.14
N GLY A 149 4.58 24.73 -8.91
CA GLY A 149 5.64 23.75 -8.72
C GLY A 149 5.68 22.72 -9.84
N LEU A 150 6.64 21.82 -9.74
CA LEU A 150 6.84 20.71 -10.66
C LEU A 150 6.22 19.44 -10.06
N LEU A 151 5.44 18.72 -10.86
CA LEU A 151 5.04 17.36 -10.56
C LEU A 151 6.04 16.40 -11.20
N VAL A 152 6.65 15.56 -10.37
CA VAL A 152 7.54 14.48 -10.79
C VAL A 152 6.77 13.18 -10.65
N VAL A 153 6.35 12.63 -11.78
CA VAL A 153 5.51 11.43 -11.84
C VAL A 153 6.31 10.30 -12.48
N ASN A 154 6.32 9.13 -11.84
CA ASN A 154 6.86 7.92 -12.47
C ASN A 154 5.81 7.27 -13.40
N HIS A 155 6.28 6.41 -14.30
CA HIS A 155 5.43 5.55 -15.12
C HIS A 155 6.02 4.15 -15.06
N GLU A 156 5.40 3.26 -14.27
CA GLU A 156 6.08 2.07 -13.76
C GLU A 156 6.25 0.98 -14.83
N TYR A 157 5.19 0.68 -15.57
CA TYR A 157 5.20 -0.36 -16.59
C TYR A 157 4.08 -0.16 -17.61
N THR A 158 4.08 -0.98 -18.66
CA THR A 158 3.03 -0.97 -19.70
C THR A 158 2.17 -2.22 -19.60
N ASN A 159 0.91 -2.11 -20.02
CA ASN A 159 0.04 -3.27 -20.25
C ASN A 159 -0.21 -3.41 -21.76
N PRO A 160 0.64 -4.13 -22.52
CA PRO A 160 0.54 -4.19 -23.98
C PRO A 160 -0.83 -4.64 -24.50
N HIS A 161 -1.49 -5.55 -23.76
CA HIS A 161 -2.81 -6.07 -24.08
C HIS A 161 -3.95 -5.04 -23.94
N LEU A 162 -3.73 -3.94 -23.20
CA LEU A 162 -4.65 -2.80 -23.10
C LEU A 162 -4.23 -1.64 -24.01
N MET A 163 -2.96 -1.59 -24.41
CA MET A 163 -2.38 -0.46 -25.16
C MET A 163 -2.34 -0.68 -26.68
N PHE A 164 -2.34 -1.92 -27.15
CA PHE A 164 -2.18 -2.24 -28.56
C PHE A 164 -3.27 -3.21 -29.04
N PRO A 165 -4.09 -2.81 -30.02
CA PRO A 165 -5.08 -3.70 -30.62
C PRO A 165 -4.44 -4.95 -31.23
N GLY A 166 -5.09 -6.09 -31.06
CA GLY A 166 -4.70 -7.35 -31.70
C GLY A 166 -3.58 -8.13 -31.01
N ILE A 167 -3.08 -7.70 -29.85
CA ILE A 167 -2.12 -8.50 -29.05
C ILE A 167 -2.81 -9.61 -28.25
N VAL A 168 -4.05 -9.40 -27.84
CA VAL A 168 -4.86 -10.41 -27.14
C VAL A 168 -6.21 -10.62 -27.80
N LYS A 169 -6.72 -11.85 -27.72
CA LYS A 169 -8.10 -12.23 -28.02
C LYS A 169 -8.80 -12.55 -26.73
N ILE A 170 -10.00 -12.00 -26.55
CA ILE A 170 -10.87 -12.39 -25.45
C ILE A 170 -11.60 -13.67 -25.87
N VAL A 171 -11.35 -14.75 -25.17
CA VAL A 171 -11.99 -16.06 -25.36
C VAL A 171 -12.90 -16.38 -24.19
N ASP A 172 -13.93 -17.19 -24.45
CA ASP A 172 -14.77 -17.75 -23.40
C ASP A 172 -14.21 -19.12 -22.98
N LYS A 173 -13.77 -19.25 -21.74
CA LYS A 173 -13.33 -20.51 -21.12
C LYS A 173 -14.18 -20.79 -19.91
N ASP A 174 -14.93 -21.88 -19.95
CA ASP A 174 -15.79 -22.34 -18.84
C ASP A 174 -16.76 -21.26 -18.32
N GLY A 175 -17.31 -20.45 -19.24
CA GLY A 175 -18.22 -19.35 -18.90
C GLY A 175 -17.55 -18.12 -18.30
N LYS A 176 -16.21 -18.03 -18.38
CA LYS A 176 -15.42 -16.86 -17.98
C LYS A 176 -14.67 -16.30 -19.19
N LYS A 177 -14.71 -14.97 -19.33
CA LYS A 177 -13.86 -14.27 -20.30
C LYS A 177 -12.41 -14.35 -19.84
N ALA A 178 -11.53 -14.84 -20.72
CA ALA A 178 -10.09 -14.90 -20.53
C ALA A 178 -9.39 -14.18 -21.70
N ALA A 179 -8.26 -13.53 -21.43
CA ALA A 179 -7.40 -12.97 -22.47
C ALA A 179 -6.33 -14.00 -22.86
N GLU A 180 -6.25 -14.33 -24.15
CA GLU A 180 -5.18 -15.14 -24.72
C GLU A 180 -4.37 -14.29 -25.68
N THR A 181 -3.05 -14.44 -25.68
CA THR A 181 -2.20 -13.78 -26.68
C THR A 181 -2.60 -14.24 -28.09
N ALA A 182 -2.77 -13.28 -29.00
CA ALA A 182 -3.39 -13.47 -30.31
C ALA A 182 -2.58 -14.33 -31.29
#